data_AF-A0A517ZRD7-F1
#
_entry.id   AF-A0A517ZRD7-F1
#
_cell.length_a   1.000
_cell.length_b   1.000
_cell.length_c   1.000
_cell.angle_alpha   90.00
_cell.angle_beta   90.00
_cell.angle_gamma   90.00
#
_symmetry.space_group_name_H-M   'P 1'
#
loop_
_entity.id
_entity.type
_entity.pdbx_description
1 polymer ?
#
loop_
_entity_poly.entity_id
_entity_poly.type
_entity_poly.pdbx_seq_one_letter_code
_entity_poly.pdbx_strand_id
1 'polypeptide(L)'
;MATRKKGRNRFRFASREFSWWIDNDTFLRISSVDKRFIVSYLLFDPDSVGPLLVVHGPEFPEIQADTERPIWLSPPEFTANTMGRNIADLLNWCFTTKNHQHFQGPLPPYVF
;
A
#
# COMPACT_ATOMS: atom_id res chain seq x y z
N MET A 1 16.66 14.37 16.31
CA MET A 1 15.39 14.93 15.80
C MET A 1 14.33 13.85 15.88
N ALA A 2 13.35 14.01 16.78
CA ALA A 2 12.32 13.01 17.04
C ALA A 2 11.12 13.23 16.12
N THR A 3 11.03 12.46 15.03
CA THR A 3 9.89 12.51 14.11
C THR A 3 8.65 11.98 14.84
N ARG A 4 7.59 12.81 14.89
CA ARG A 4 6.34 12.58 15.63
C ARG A 4 5.74 11.20 15.31
N LYS A 5 5.63 10.32 16.31
CA LYS A 5 4.95 9.00 16.24
C LYS A 5 3.41 9.11 16.36
N LYS A 6 2.80 10.20 15.90
CA LYS A 6 1.34 10.41 16.06
C LYS A 6 0.65 9.95 14.77
N GLY A 7 -0.22 8.93 14.85
CA GLY A 7 -1.01 8.42 13.72
C GLY A 7 -0.52 7.14 13.04
N ARG A 8 0.58 6.53 13.52
CA ARG A 8 1.02 5.20 13.05
C ARG A 8 0.44 4.10 13.92
N ASN A 9 -0.40 3.27 13.33
CA ASN A 9 -0.96 2.11 13.98
C ASN A 9 -0.12 0.89 13.63
N ARG A 10 0.19 0.07 14.64
CA ARG A 10 0.94 -1.17 14.47
C ARG A 10 -0.01 -2.35 14.58
N PHE A 11 0.25 -3.39 13.80
CA PHE A 11 -0.48 -4.63 13.87
C PHE A 11 0.41 -5.77 13.37
N ARG A 12 0.03 -7.00 13.70
CA ARG A 12 0.76 -8.20 13.30
C ARG A 12 -0.04 -8.94 12.23
N PHE A 13 0.62 -9.34 11.16
CA PHE A 13 0.04 -10.08 10.05
C PHE A 13 1.04 -11.16 9.58
N ALA A 14 0.58 -12.40 9.40
CA ALA A 14 1.41 -13.54 8.97
C ALA A 14 2.75 -13.64 9.74
N SER A 15 2.70 -13.50 11.06
CA SER A 15 3.86 -13.49 11.97
C SER A 15 4.83 -12.30 11.86
N ARG A 16 4.65 -11.36 10.93
CA ARG A 16 5.43 -10.12 10.79
C ARG A 16 4.69 -8.92 11.37
N GLU A 17 5.46 -7.92 11.83
CA GLU A 17 4.92 -6.65 12.30
C GLU A 17 4.85 -5.63 11.16
N PHE A 18 3.68 -4.99 11.05
CA PHE A 18 3.40 -3.92 10.11
C PHE A 18 2.97 -2.67 10.84
N SER A 19 3.21 -1.54 10.19
CA SER A 19 2.76 -0.23 10.60
C SER A 19 2.07 0.46 9.44
N TRP A 20 0.94 1.09 9.72
CA TRP A 20 0.18 1.84 8.73
C TRP A 20 -0.13 3.24 9.22
N TRP A 21 -0.26 4.18 8.29
CA TRP A 21 -0.72 5.55 8.54
C TRP A 21 -1.33 6.12 7.27
N ILE A 22 -2.16 7.14 7.44
CA ILE A 22 -2.66 7.93 6.34
C ILE A 22 -1.65 9.05 6.06
N ASP A 23 -1.29 9.22 4.80
CA ASP A 23 -0.38 10.23 4.30
C ASP A 23 -1.16 11.23 3.43
N ASN A 24 -1.05 12.52 3.77
CA ASN A 24 -1.75 13.63 3.11
C ASN A 24 -3.29 13.46 2.96
N ASP A 25 -3.93 12.67 3.82
CA ASP A 25 -5.37 12.31 3.73
C ASP A 25 -5.79 11.62 2.41
N THR A 26 -4.84 11.28 1.55
CA THR A 26 -5.05 10.70 0.22
C THR A 26 -4.58 9.26 0.14
N PHE A 27 -3.47 8.92 0.82
CA PHE A 27 -2.83 7.62 0.72
C PHE A 27 -2.84 6.87 2.05
N LEU A 28 -3.27 5.62 2.03
CA LEU A 28 -3.02 4.66 3.10
C LEU A 28 -1.67 4.00 2.87
N ARG A 29 -0.66 4.37 3.65
CA ARG A 29 0.66 3.75 3.62
C ARG A 29 0.75 2.61 4.61
N ILE A 30 1.25 1.47 4.16
CA ILE A 30 1.53 0.29 4.97
C ILE A 30 3.00 -0.07 4.77
N SER A 31 3.73 -0.22 5.87
CA SER A 31 5.12 -0.68 5.83
C SER A 31 5.39 -1.73 6.89
N SER A 32 6.20 -2.71 6.56
CA SER A 32 6.75 -3.64 7.55
C SER A 32 7.80 -2.94 8.42
N VAL A 33 7.99 -3.41 9.65
CA VAL A 33 8.98 -2.84 10.58
C VAL A 33 10.41 -2.95 10.04
N ASP A 34 10.71 -4.02 9.30
CA ASP A 34 12.00 -4.23 8.61
C ASP A 34 12.13 -3.40 7.31
N LYS A 35 11.10 -2.63 6.93
CA LYS A 35 11.02 -1.79 5.73
C LYS A 35 11.22 -2.55 4.41
N ARG A 36 11.13 -3.88 4.43
CA ARG A 36 11.24 -4.69 3.21
C ARG A 36 9.96 -4.64 2.39
N PHE A 37 8.81 -4.53 3.05
CA PHE A 37 7.52 -4.37 2.42
C PHE A 37 7.02 -2.95 2.68
N ILE A 38 6.76 -2.19 1.61
CA ILE A 38 6.22 -0.83 1.69
C ILE A 38 5.25 -0.65 0.54
N VAL A 39 4.00 -0.32 0.85
CA VAL A 39 2.95 -0.06 -0.13
C VAL A 39 2.14 1.18 0.24
N SER A 40 1.64 1.88 -0.76
CA SER A 40 0.78 3.06 -0.62
C SER A 40 -0.50 2.83 -1.43
N TYR A 41 -1.64 2.73 -0.76
CA TYR A 41 -2.94 2.60 -1.40
C TYR A 41 -3.63 3.95 -1.50
N LEU A 42 -4.16 4.29 -2.67
CA LEU A 42 -4.91 5.52 -2.88
C LEU A 42 -6.33 5.35 -2.31
N LEU A 43 -6.66 6.12 -1.27
CA LEU A 43 -7.98 6.08 -0.62
C LEU A 43 -9.00 6.95 -1.35
N PHE A 44 -8.58 8.15 -1.75
CA PHE A 44 -9.46 9.13 -2.35
C PHE A 44 -8.65 10.01 -3.30
N ASP A 45 -9.02 10.03 -4.57
CA ASP A 45 -8.51 10.97 -5.54
C ASP A 45 -9.63 11.28 -6.53
N PRO A 46 -10.12 12.53 -6.60
CA PRO A 46 -11.17 12.91 -7.53
C PRO A 46 -10.76 12.76 -9.00
N ASP A 47 -9.45 12.76 -9.30
CA ASP A 47 -8.91 12.66 -10.65
C ASP A 47 -8.44 11.24 -11.01
N SER A 48 -8.46 10.29 -10.07
CA SER A 48 -8.07 8.92 -10.35
C SER A 48 -9.18 8.13 -11.04
N VAL A 49 -8.83 7.44 -12.12
CA VAL A 49 -9.72 6.55 -12.87
C VAL A 49 -10.05 5.26 -12.09
N GLY A 50 -9.33 4.97 -10.99
CA GLY A 50 -9.59 3.79 -10.18
C GLY A 50 -8.69 3.65 -8.94
N PRO A 51 -8.85 2.56 -8.18
CA PRO A 51 -8.00 2.28 -7.03
C PRO A 51 -6.56 1.99 -7.47
N LEU A 52 -5.59 2.60 -6.79
CA LEU A 52 -4.16 2.51 -7.11
C LEU A 52 -3.39 1.99 -5.91
N LEU A 53 -2.54 0.98 -6.11
CA LEU A 53 -1.57 0.53 -5.12
C LEU A 53 -0.15 0.74 -5.65
N VAL A 54 0.63 1.51 -4.91
CA VAL A 54 2.03 1.80 -5.23
C VAL A 54 2.92 0.96 -4.33
N VAL A 55 3.77 0.13 -4.91
CA VAL A 55 4.70 -0.74 -4.20
C VAL A 55 6.10 -0.10 -4.22
N HIS A 56 6.58 0.29 -3.04
CA HIS A 56 7.91 0.89 -2.86
C HIS A 56 8.93 -0.11 -2.29
N GLY A 57 8.51 -1.07 -1.48
CA GLY A 57 9.42 -1.92 -0.71
C GLY A 57 9.99 -3.09 -1.52
N PRO A 58 11.29 -3.42 -1.40
CA PRO A 58 12.00 -4.43 -2.22
C PRO A 58 11.40 -5.84 -2.17
N GLU A 59 10.57 -6.13 -1.19
CA GLU A 59 9.89 -7.40 -1.02
C GLU A 59 8.40 -7.21 -1.31
N PHE A 60 7.94 -7.76 -2.43
CA PHE A 60 6.52 -7.85 -2.75
C PHE A 60 6.25 -9.20 -3.43
N PRO A 61 5.18 -9.93 -3.07
CA PRO A 61 4.88 -11.24 -3.64
C PRO A 61 4.84 -11.20 -5.16
N GLU A 62 5.48 -12.18 -5.80
CA GLU A 62 5.57 -12.33 -7.26
C GLU A 62 6.36 -11.25 -8.02
N ILE A 63 6.85 -10.23 -7.33
CA ILE A 63 7.71 -9.19 -7.91
C ILE A 63 9.14 -9.45 -7.48
N GLN A 64 10.05 -9.51 -8.45
CA GLN A 64 11.46 -9.68 -8.14
C GLN A 64 12.02 -8.45 -7.44
N ALA A 65 12.98 -8.66 -6.52
CA ALA A 65 13.59 -7.56 -5.78
C ALA A 65 14.32 -6.56 -6.69
N ASP A 66 14.76 -7.01 -7.88
CA ASP A 66 15.53 -6.25 -8.86
C ASP A 66 14.65 -5.46 -9.86
N THR A 67 13.32 -5.55 -9.74
CA THR A 67 12.42 -4.75 -10.58
C THR A 67 12.54 -3.26 -10.22
N GLU A 68 12.51 -2.38 -11.22
CA GLU A 68 12.49 -0.93 -11.02
C GLU A 68 11.25 -0.51 -10.22
N ARG A 69 11.46 0.36 -9.22
CA ARG A 69 10.43 0.79 -8.25
C ARG A 69 10.29 2.31 -8.27
N PRO A 70 9.10 2.86 -7.97
CA PRO A 70 7.90 2.18 -7.50
C PRO A 70 7.13 1.42 -8.58
N ILE A 71 6.39 0.39 -8.17
CA ILE A 71 5.53 -0.38 -9.08
C ILE A 71 4.08 -0.02 -8.81
N TRP A 72 3.34 0.27 -9.88
CA TRP A 72 1.93 0.63 -9.80
C TRP A 72 1.05 -0.56 -10.16
N LEU A 73 0.19 -0.94 -9.22
CA LEU A 73 -0.75 -2.04 -9.34
C LEU A 73 -2.17 -1.52 -9.25
N SER A 74 -3.09 -2.22 -9.92
CA SER A 74 -4.53 -1.97 -9.87
C SER A 74 -5.20 -2.97 -8.93
N PRO A 75 -5.33 -2.66 -7.62
CA PRO A 75 -6.06 -3.49 -6.68
C PRO A 75 -7.59 -3.44 -6.95
N PRO A 76 -8.36 -4.38 -6.39
CA PRO A 76 -9.81 -4.23 -6.29
C PRO A 76 -10.17 -3.05 -5.36
N GLU A 77 -11.38 -2.52 -5.51
CA GLU A 77 -11.87 -1.44 -4.66
C GLU A 77 -12.12 -1.96 -3.23
N PHE A 78 -11.40 -1.42 -2.25
CA PHE A 78 -11.59 -1.73 -0.83
C PHE A 78 -12.44 -0.62 -0.20
N THR A 79 -13.72 -0.88 0.08
CA THR A 79 -14.65 0.11 0.62
C THR A 79 -14.22 0.59 2.01
N ALA A 80 -13.90 1.89 2.13
CA ALA A 80 -13.23 2.52 3.28
C ALA A 80 -14.03 2.62 4.61
N ASN A 81 -15.10 1.84 4.81
CA ASN A 81 -15.97 2.00 5.99
C ASN A 81 -15.37 1.46 7.30
N THR A 82 -14.38 0.55 7.25
CA THR A 82 -13.76 -0.03 8.46
C THR A 82 -12.25 -0.20 8.30
N MET A 83 -11.48 0.86 8.57
CA MET A 83 -10.03 0.96 8.28
C MET A 83 -9.20 -0.25 8.73
N GLY A 84 -9.45 -0.83 9.90
CA GLY A 84 -8.68 -1.99 10.40
C GLY A 84 -8.89 -3.29 9.62
N ARG A 85 -10.11 -3.52 9.11
CA ARG A 85 -10.46 -4.72 8.33
C ARG A 85 -9.88 -4.63 6.92
N ASN A 86 -9.94 -3.44 6.33
CA ASN A 86 -9.42 -3.17 4.99
C ASN A 86 -7.91 -3.35 4.88
N ILE A 87 -7.16 -3.07 5.94
CA ILE A 87 -5.70 -3.25 5.93
C ILE A 87 -5.34 -4.74 5.90
N ALA A 88 -6.05 -5.56 6.68
CA ALA A 88 -5.87 -7.00 6.64
C ALA A 88 -6.30 -7.58 5.28
N ASP A 89 -7.39 -7.09 4.71
CA ASP A 89 -7.87 -7.50 3.39
C ASP A 89 -6.91 -7.07 2.25
N LEU A 90 -6.32 -5.88 2.35
CA LEU A 90 -5.32 -5.39 1.41
C LEU A 90 -4.02 -6.20 1.50
N LEU A 91 -3.56 -6.53 2.70
CA LEU A 91 -2.41 -7.42 2.87
C LEU A 91 -2.73 -8.84 2.40
N ASN A 92 -3.91 -9.36 2.72
CA ASN A 92 -4.36 -10.66 2.20
C ASN A 92 -4.33 -10.67 0.68
N TRP A 93 -4.81 -9.61 0.02
CA TRP A 93 -4.73 -9.46 -1.43
C TRP A 93 -3.26 -9.47 -1.90
N CYS A 94 -2.39 -8.64 -1.30
CA CYS A 94 -0.97 -8.59 -1.66
C CYS A 94 -0.27 -9.95 -1.54
N PHE A 95 -0.58 -10.75 -0.51
CA PHE A 95 0.11 -12.02 -0.23
C PHE A 95 -0.58 -13.26 -0.80
N THR A 96 -1.87 -13.20 -1.13
CA THR A 96 -2.66 -14.36 -1.57
C THR A 96 -2.99 -14.30 -3.05
N THR A 97 -3.18 -13.10 -3.61
CA THR A 97 -3.50 -12.96 -5.03
C THR A 97 -2.27 -13.26 -5.87
N LYS A 98 -2.48 -14.12 -6.86
CA LYS A 98 -1.49 -14.43 -7.88
C LYS A 98 -1.84 -13.68 -9.17
N ASN A 99 -0.85 -13.07 -9.80
CA ASN A 99 -0.95 -12.15 -10.94
C ASN A 99 -1.58 -10.80 -10.59
N HIS A 100 -0.80 -9.97 -9.90
CA HIS A 100 -1.15 -8.57 -9.70
C HIS A 100 -1.20 -7.83 -11.04
N GLN A 101 -2.34 -7.19 -11.35
CA GLN A 101 -2.46 -6.40 -12.57
C GLN A 101 -1.72 -5.07 -12.40
N HIS A 102 -0.87 -4.74 -13.38
CA HIS A 102 -0.24 -3.43 -13.45
C HIS A 102 -1.28 -2.36 -13.75
N PHE A 103 -1.15 -1.22 -13.08
CA PHE A 103 -1.99 -0.06 -13.38
C PHE A 103 -1.58 0.52 -14.74
N GLN A 104 -2.55 0.69 -15.65
CA GLN A 104 -2.33 1.21 -17.01
C GLN A 104 -2.93 2.62 -17.22
N GLY A 105 -3.38 3.29 -16.16
CA GLY A 105 -3.97 4.63 -16.22
C GLY A 105 -2.96 5.77 -16.05
N PRO A 106 -3.40 7.02 -16.24
CA PRO A 106 -2.59 8.18 -15.89
C PRO A 106 -2.27 8.15 -14.38
N LEU A 107 -0.99 8.29 -14.04
CA LEU A 107 -0.56 8.33 -12.64
C LEU A 107 -0.96 9.68 -12.03
N PRO A 108 -1.44 9.70 -10.77
CA PRO A 108 -1.73 10.94 -10.09
C PRO A 108 -0.45 11.81 -9.99
N PRO A 109 -0.56 13.14 -10.14
CA PRO A 109 0.59 14.04 -10.09
C PRO A 109 1.27 14.08 -8.71
N TYR A 110 0.65 13.49 -7.68
CA TYR A 110 1.13 13.45 -6.30
C TYR A 110 1.89 12.16 -5.94
N VAL A 111 2.13 11.27 -6.92
CA VAL A 111 2.94 10.05 -6.72
C VAL A 111 4.41 10.34 -7.01
N PHE A 112 5.06 11.13 -6.15
CA PHE A 112 6.52 11.37 -6.18
C PHE A 112 7.09 11.40 -4.76
#